data_AF-A0A1Q3DJH8-F1
#
_entry.id   AF-A0A1Q3DJH8-F1
#
_cell.length_a   1.000
_cell.length_b   1.000
_cell.length_c   1.000
_cell.angle_alpha   90.00
_cell.angle_beta   90.00
_cell.angle_gamma   90.00
#
_symmetry.space_group_name_H-M   'P 1'
#
loop_
_entity.id
_entity.type
_entity.pdbx_description
1 polymer ?
#
loop_
_entity_poly.entity_id
_entity_poly.type
_entity_poly.pdbx_seq_one_letter_code
_entity_poly.pdbx_strand_id
1 'polypeptide(L)'
;MNEIDVLNVSSKLSNDFMEENERLKIEIDALRKTFSKFSNSSDKLDNLVGLQRCVFDKAGLGYEQMKNVKHFNNFFVKKVEPQICCNYCGRIGHISTSCMFRNNLCYGKTKKIWVPKGTLVTNLQGPKFKWVPKT
;
A
#
# COMPACT_ATOMS: atom_id res chain seq x y z
N MET A 1 -20.63 -35.79 62.93
CA MET A 1 -19.99 -34.61 62.31
C MET A 1 -20.04 -33.50 63.34
N ASN A 2 -18.91 -32.94 63.77
CA ASN A 2 -18.91 -31.92 64.81
C ASN A 2 -19.34 -30.57 64.21
N GLU A 3 -20.19 -29.81 64.89
CA GLU A 3 -20.73 -28.53 64.39
C GLU A 3 -19.62 -27.52 64.08
N ILE A 4 -18.54 -27.58 64.88
CA ILE A 4 -17.32 -26.78 64.73
C ILE A 4 -16.59 -27.09 63.41
N ASP A 5 -16.56 -28.37 62.99
CA ASP A 5 -15.89 -28.77 61.75
C ASP A 5 -16.64 -28.24 60.53
N VAL A 6 -17.97 -28.25 60.58
CA VAL A 6 -18.83 -27.71 59.50
C VAL A 6 -18.65 -26.20 59.36
N LEU A 7 -18.60 -25.47 60.48
CA LEU A 7 -18.37 -24.02 60.49
C LEU A 7 -16.99 -23.66 59.94
N ASN A 8 -15.95 -24.42 60.28
CA ASN A 8 -14.59 -24.19 59.79
C ASN A 8 -14.48 -24.40 58.26
N VAL A 9 -15.09 -25.47 57.73
CA VAL A 9 -15.13 -25.73 56.28
C VAL A 9 -15.90 -24.61 55.55
N SER A 10 -17.04 -24.17 56.10
CA SER A 10 -17.84 -23.09 55.53
C SER A 10 -17.07 -21.76 55.50
N SER A 11 -16.39 -21.42 56.59
CA SER A 11 -15.55 -20.22 56.66
C SER A 11 -14.39 -20.25 55.67
N LYS A 12 -13.77 -21.42 55.47
CA LYS A 12 -12.67 -21.57 54.51
C LYS A 12 -13.14 -21.39 53.06
N LEU A 13 -14.26 -22.03 52.71
CA LEU A 13 -14.89 -21.88 51.40
C LEU A 13 -15.27 -20.42 51.12
N SER A 14 -15.82 -19.72 52.13
CA SER A 14 -16.16 -18.30 52.02
C SER A 14 -14.95 -17.42 51.73
N ASN A 15 -13.81 -17.69 52.38
CA ASN A 15 -12.57 -16.96 52.14
C ASN A 15 -12.01 -17.23 50.73
N ASP A 16 -12.00 -18.49 50.30
CA ASP A 16 -11.54 -18.88 48.96
C ASP A 16 -12.36 -18.17 47.86
N PHE A 17 -13.68 -18.10 48.03
CA PHE A 17 -14.58 -17.37 47.11
C PHE A 17 -14.31 -15.86 47.09
N MET A 18 -13.99 -15.26 48.23
CA MET A 18 -13.67 -13.83 48.33
C MET A 18 -12.37 -13.50 47.60
N GLU A 19 -11.31 -14.30 47.80
CA GLU A 19 -10.03 -14.14 47.12
C GLU A 19 -10.17 -14.30 45.60
N GLU A 20 -10.94 -15.28 45.13
CA GLU A 20 -11.20 -15.47 43.71
C GLU A 20 -11.96 -14.29 43.10
N ASN A 21 -12.96 -13.74 43.81
CA ASN A 21 -13.70 -12.57 43.36
C ASN A 21 -12.81 -11.32 43.22
N GLU A 22 -11.87 -11.12 44.14
CA GLU A 22 -10.92 -10.00 44.06
C GLU A 22 -9.99 -10.17 42.86
N ARG A 23 -9.46 -11.39 42.63
CA ARG A 23 -8.63 -11.70 41.46
C ARG A 23 -9.38 -11.45 40.15
N LEU A 24 -10.63 -11.90 40.06
CA LEU A 24 -11.47 -11.72 38.86
C LEU A 24 -11.75 -10.23 38.59
N LYS A 25 -11.97 -9.42 39.63
CA LYS A 25 -12.16 -7.96 39.47
C LYS A 25 -10.92 -7.29 38.88
N ILE A 26 -9.72 -7.69 39.33
CA ILE A 26 -8.45 -7.16 38.82
C ILE A 26 -8.27 -7.56 37.34
N GLU A 27 -8.55 -8.81 37.00
CA GLU A 27 -8.45 -9.32 35.63
C GLU A 27 -9.44 -8.61 34.70
N ILE A 28 -10.68 -8.39 35.14
CA ILE A 28 -11.68 -7.64 34.38
C ILE A 28 -11.21 -6.21 34.13
N ASP A 29 -10.65 -5.52 35.12
CA ASP A 29 -10.12 -4.16 34.93
C ASP A 29 -8.96 -4.12 33.92
N ALA A 30 -8.04 -5.08 34.01
CA ALA A 30 -6.94 -5.23 33.07
C ALA A 30 -7.44 -5.49 31.63
N LEU A 31 -8.39 -6.42 31.47
CA LEU A 31 -9.05 -6.73 30.20
C LEU A 31 -9.80 -5.53 29.63
N ARG A 32 -10.48 -4.76 30.47
CA ARG A 32 -11.18 -3.54 30.03
C ARG A 32 -10.20 -2.52 29.47
N LYS A 33 -9.06 -2.32 30.13
CA LYS A 33 -8.00 -1.41 29.67
C LYS A 33 -7.39 -1.85 28.35
N THR A 34 -7.13 -3.14 28.16
CA THR A 34 -6.61 -3.66 26.87
C THR A 34 -7.66 -3.52 25.77
N PHE A 35 -8.93 -3.83 26.07
CA PHE A 35 -10.03 -3.69 25.12
C PHE A 35 -10.24 -2.23 24.68
N SER A 36 -10.21 -1.26 25.60
CA SER A 36 -10.31 0.16 25.24
C SER A 36 -9.17 0.62 24.34
N LYS A 37 -7.93 0.18 24.59
CA LYS A 37 -6.79 0.48 23.71
C LYS A 37 -6.97 -0.14 22.32
N PHE A 38 -7.44 -1.39 22.27
CA PHE A 38 -7.71 -2.11 21.03
C PHE A 38 -8.80 -1.40 20.20
N SER A 39 -9.94 -1.07 20.81
CA SER A 39 -11.03 -0.34 20.16
C SER A 39 -10.54 0.97 19.55
N ASN A 40 -9.81 1.78 20.34
CA ASN A 40 -9.25 3.05 19.86
C ASN A 40 -8.28 2.87 18.69
N SER A 41 -7.55 1.76 18.64
CA SER A 41 -6.66 1.45 17.52
C SER A 41 -7.43 0.99 16.28
N SER A 42 -8.53 0.24 16.46
CA SER A 42 -9.42 -0.19 15.38
C SER A 42 -10.06 1.01 14.70
N ASP A 43 -10.61 1.95 15.47
CA ASP A 43 -11.24 3.15 14.90
C ASP A 43 -10.25 3.99 14.07
N LYS A 44 -8.99 4.07 14.51
CA LYS A 44 -7.92 4.74 13.74
C LYS A 44 -7.61 4.00 12.44
N LEU A 45 -7.56 2.67 12.48
CA LEU A 45 -7.32 1.85 11.30
C LEU A 45 -8.48 1.99 10.30
N ASP A 46 -9.72 1.92 10.77
CA ASP A 46 -10.91 2.07 9.93
C ASP A 46 -10.97 3.45 9.27
N ASN A 47 -10.60 4.51 9.98
CA ASN A 47 -10.47 5.84 9.38
C ASN A 47 -9.39 5.89 8.28
N LEU A 48 -8.22 5.25 8.50
CA LEU A 48 -7.15 5.20 7.49
C LEU A 48 -7.56 4.40 6.25
N VAL A 49 -8.17 3.23 6.42
CA VAL A 49 -8.61 2.37 5.32
C VAL A 49 -9.84 2.94 4.61
N GLY A 50 -10.74 3.59 5.34
CA GLY A 50 -11.91 4.28 4.77
C GLY A 50 -11.52 5.38 3.78
N LEU A 51 -10.45 6.13 4.08
CA LEU A 51 -9.88 7.13 3.16
C LEU A 51 -9.26 6.49 1.91
N GLN A 52 -8.74 5.27 2.01
CA GLN A 52 -8.12 4.54 0.90
C GLN A 52 -9.14 3.88 -0.05
N ARG A 53 -10.31 3.46 0.45
CA ARG A 53 -11.36 2.81 -0.35
C ARG A 53 -12.06 3.72 -1.36
N CYS A 54 -11.62 4.96 -1.52
CA CYS A 54 -12.10 5.84 -2.58
C CYS A 54 -11.52 5.43 -3.95
N VAL A 55 -12.05 4.35 -4.52
CA VAL A 55 -11.74 3.76 -5.84
C VAL A 55 -12.38 4.57 -6.98
N PHE A 56 -12.24 5.88 -6.94
CA PHE A 56 -12.94 6.73 -7.88
C PHE A 56 -12.15 7.01 -9.14
N ASP A 57 -10.81 6.95 -9.09
CA ASP A 57 -9.99 7.06 -10.29
C ASP A 57 -9.81 5.68 -10.94
N LYS A 58 -10.85 5.23 -11.65
CA LYS A 58 -10.81 4.02 -12.48
C LYS A 58 -10.29 4.29 -13.90
N ALA A 59 -9.82 5.50 -14.17
CA ALA A 59 -9.38 5.88 -15.52
C ALA A 59 -8.20 5.02 -16.01
N GLY A 60 -7.34 4.58 -15.09
CA GLY A 60 -6.25 3.64 -15.39
C GLY A 60 -6.70 2.24 -15.80
N LEU A 61 -7.98 1.91 -15.64
CA LEU A 61 -8.60 0.64 -16.06
C LEU A 61 -9.48 0.78 -17.30
N GLY A 62 -9.48 1.95 -17.96
CA GLY A 62 -10.26 2.19 -19.19
C GLY A 62 -11.67 2.71 -18.98
N TYR A 63 -12.07 3.06 -17.75
CA TYR A 63 -13.33 3.75 -17.48
C TYR A 63 -13.21 5.26 -17.71
N GLU A 64 -14.32 5.93 -18.08
CA GLU A 64 -14.33 7.38 -18.18
C GLU A 64 -14.09 8.05 -16.82
N GLN A 65 -13.30 9.14 -16.82
CA GLN A 65 -13.05 9.93 -15.63
C GLN A 65 -14.34 10.57 -15.13
N MET A 66 -14.74 10.22 -13.91
CA MET A 66 -15.85 10.86 -13.24
C MET A 66 -15.45 12.29 -12.83
N LYS A 67 -16.17 13.30 -13.33
CA LYS A 67 -15.84 14.72 -13.17
C LYS A 67 -15.97 15.25 -11.72
N ASN A 68 -16.75 14.58 -10.86
CA ASN A 68 -17.12 15.09 -9.52
C ASN A 68 -16.60 14.21 -8.37
N VAL A 69 -15.44 13.60 -8.57
CA VAL A 69 -14.85 12.71 -7.58
C VAL A 69 -14.01 13.50 -6.58
N LYS A 70 -14.30 13.35 -5.29
CA LYS A 70 -13.38 13.74 -4.22
C LYS A 70 -12.15 12.83 -4.28
N HIS A 71 -11.02 13.39 -4.68
CA HIS A 71 -9.74 12.70 -4.67
C HIS A 71 -9.16 12.78 -3.27
N PHE A 72 -9.12 11.66 -2.57
CA PHE A 72 -8.47 11.56 -1.27
C PHE A 72 -6.98 11.29 -1.48
N ASN A 73 -6.13 11.91 -0.67
CA ASN A 73 -4.69 11.67 -0.73
C ASN A 73 -4.40 10.24 -0.25
N ASN A 74 -3.93 9.37 -1.15
CA ASN A 74 -3.46 8.04 -0.80
C ASN A 74 -2.10 8.15 -0.07
N PHE A 75 -2.04 7.75 1.20
CA PHE A 75 -0.80 7.76 1.98
C PHE A 75 0.19 6.66 1.55
N PHE A 76 -0.30 5.56 0.96
CA PHE A 76 0.51 4.38 0.61
C PHE A 76 1.11 4.43 -0.80
N VAL A 77 0.53 5.23 -1.71
CA VAL A 77 0.98 5.32 -3.10
C VAL A 77 1.57 6.70 -3.30
N LYS A 78 2.87 6.77 -3.63
CA LYS A 78 3.50 8.02 -4.05
C LYS A 78 2.75 8.52 -5.29
N LYS A 79 2.35 9.81 -5.28
CA LYS A 79 1.76 10.45 -6.46
C LYS A 79 2.74 10.27 -7.62
N VAL A 80 2.32 9.54 -8.66
CA VAL A 80 3.05 9.52 -9.93
C VAL A 80 2.74 10.84 -10.59
N GLU A 81 3.67 11.79 -10.51
CA GLU A 81 3.56 13.00 -11.32
C GLU A 81 3.57 12.59 -12.79
N PRO A 82 2.65 13.13 -13.62
CA PRO A 82 2.68 12.86 -15.04
C PRO A 82 3.99 13.39 -15.62
N GLN A 83 4.97 12.50 -15.81
CA GLN A 83 6.16 12.81 -16.60
C GLN A 83 5.73 12.95 -18.05
N ILE A 84 5.54 14.19 -18.49
CA ILE A 84 5.28 14.51 -19.89
C ILE A 84 6.53 14.12 -20.68
N CYS A 85 6.54 12.92 -21.25
CA CYS A 85 7.61 12.46 -22.13
C CYS A 85 7.25 12.73 -23.59
N CYS A 86 8.22 13.20 -24.36
CA CYS A 86 8.03 13.46 -25.78
C CYS A 86 8.11 12.14 -26.55
N ASN A 87 7.05 11.75 -27.27
CA ASN A 87 7.06 10.52 -28.08
C ASN A 87 8.08 10.56 -29.24
N TYR A 88 8.49 11.75 -29.69
CA TYR A 88 9.49 11.91 -30.75
C TYR A 88 10.91 11.69 -30.23
N CYS A 89 11.36 12.53 -29.29
CA CYS A 89 12.74 12.53 -28.82
C CYS A 89 12.99 11.71 -27.53
N GLY A 90 11.94 11.23 -26.86
CA GLY A 90 12.04 10.46 -25.61
C GLY A 90 12.46 11.26 -24.38
N ARG A 91 12.64 12.59 -24.50
CA ARG A 91 13.00 13.46 -23.37
C ARG A 91 11.75 13.90 -22.60
N ILE A 92 11.91 14.09 -21.29
CA ILE A 92 10.85 14.56 -20.39
C ILE A 92 10.74 16.09 -20.49
N GLY A 93 9.54 16.63 -20.22
CA GLY A 93 9.26 18.07 -20.08
C GLY A 93 8.50 18.69 -21.24
N HIS A 94 8.16 17.95 -22.30
CA HIS A 94 7.42 18.49 -23.45
C HIS A 94 6.71 17.41 -24.27
N ILE A 95 5.71 17.83 -25.05
CA ILE A 95 4.95 16.96 -25.98
C ILE A 95 5.57 16.96 -27.39
N SER A 96 5.18 16.02 -28.25
CA SER A 96 5.74 15.90 -29.61
C SER A 96 5.59 17.15 -30.47
N THR A 97 4.53 17.94 -30.29
CA THR A 97 4.26 19.15 -31.08
C THR A 97 5.21 20.30 -30.75
N SER A 98 5.65 20.40 -29.49
CA SER A 98 6.64 21.38 -29.03
C SER A 98 8.08 20.84 -29.07
N CYS A 99 8.30 19.69 -29.71
CA CYS A 99 9.62 19.08 -29.77
C CYS A 99 10.56 19.84 -30.72
N MET A 100 11.65 20.37 -30.17
CA MET A 100 12.70 21.06 -30.93
C MET A 100 13.29 20.21 -32.05
N PHE A 101 13.47 18.90 -31.81
CA PHE A 101 13.99 17.96 -32.81
C PHE A 101 12.99 17.63 -33.92
N ARG A 102 11.69 17.85 -33.70
CA ARG A 102 10.66 17.69 -34.73
C ARG A 102 10.52 18.95 -35.57
N ASN A 103 10.62 20.12 -34.94
CA ASN A 103 10.35 21.41 -35.59
C ASN A 103 11.57 22.01 -36.29
N ASN A 104 12.79 21.55 -35.99
CA ASN A 104 14.01 22.05 -36.63
C ASN A 104 14.69 20.94 -37.46
N LEU A 105 14.80 21.15 -38.78
CA LEU A 105 15.50 20.23 -39.69
C LEU A 105 17.01 20.10 -39.39
N CYS A 106 17.61 21.11 -38.75
CA CYS A 106 19.05 21.19 -38.50
C CYS A 106 19.54 20.17 -37.45
N TYR A 107 18.67 19.76 -36.53
CA TYR A 107 18.97 18.71 -35.55
C TYR A 107 18.54 17.37 -36.15
N GLY A 108 19.31 16.95 -37.16
CA GLY A 108 19.02 15.80 -38.00
C GLY A 108 18.53 14.61 -37.19
N LYS A 109 17.50 13.93 -37.72
CA LYS A 109 16.89 12.72 -37.17
C LYS A 109 18.02 11.82 -36.65
N THR A 110 18.23 11.75 -35.33
CA THR A 110 19.12 10.75 -34.75
C THR A 110 18.55 9.41 -35.16
N LYS A 111 19.17 8.75 -36.17
CA LYS A 111 18.73 7.46 -36.67
C LYS A 111 18.75 6.52 -35.47
N LYS A 112 17.57 6.10 -35.01
CA LYS A 112 17.45 5.08 -33.97
C LYS A 112 17.85 3.75 -34.61
N ILE A 113 19.13 3.40 -34.47
CA ILE A 113 19.69 2.14 -34.95
C ILE A 113 19.35 1.09 -33.90
N TRP A 114 18.68 0.03 -34.33
CA TRP A 114 18.46 -1.15 -33.51
C TRP A 114 19.71 -2.01 -33.52
N VAL A 115 20.20 -2.37 -32.34
CA VAL A 115 21.34 -3.29 -32.18
C VAL A 115 20.89 -4.53 -31.39
N PRO A 116 21.42 -5.73 -31.69
CA PRO A 116 21.12 -6.92 -30.91
C PRO A 116 21.63 -6.75 -29.47
N LYS A 117 20.79 -7.11 -28.49
CA LYS A 117 21.10 -6.99 -27.05
C LYS A 117 22.03 -8.12 -26.61
N GLY A 118 23.31 -7.83 -26.41
CA GLY A 118 24.30 -8.76 -25.84
C GLY A 118 25.71 -8.57 -26.39
N THR A 119 26.72 -9.03 -25.64
CA THR A 119 28.15 -8.99 -26.02
C THR A 119 28.39 -9.73 -27.33
N LEU A 120 29.38 -9.26 -28.11
CA LEU A 120 29.83 -9.77 -29.42
C LEU A 120 30.30 -11.23 -29.35
N VAL A 121 29.40 -12.18 -29.10
CA VAL A 121 29.68 -13.60 -29.28
C VAL A 121 29.42 -13.90 -30.74
N THR A 122 30.50 -13.99 -31.51
CA THR A 122 30.48 -14.45 -32.91
C THR A 122 29.80 -15.82 -32.95
N ASN A 123 28.68 -15.91 -33.68
CA ASN A 123 27.89 -17.12 -33.99
C ASN A 123 26.68 -17.48 -33.10
N LEU A 124 25.77 -16.54 -32.82
CA LEU A 124 24.42 -16.92 -32.38
C LEU A 124 23.53 -17.22 -33.61
N GLN A 125 23.40 -18.49 -33.99
CA GLN A 125 22.36 -18.94 -34.93
C GLN A 125 21.05 -19.21 -34.16
N GLY A 126 20.04 -18.35 -34.35
CA GLY A 126 18.69 -18.62 -33.82
C GLY A 126 17.71 -17.44 -33.94
N PRO A 127 16.39 -17.70 -33.98
CA PRO A 127 15.34 -16.71 -34.28
C PRO A 127 14.99 -15.76 -33.12
N LYS A 128 15.83 -15.61 -32.09
CA LYS A 128 15.50 -14.87 -30.85
C LYS A 128 16.43 -13.69 -30.57
N PHE A 129 16.70 -12.86 -31.57
CA PHE A 129 17.37 -11.57 -31.33
C PHE A 129 16.42 -10.60 -30.62
N LYS A 130 16.73 -10.23 -29.38
CA LYS A 130 16.11 -9.08 -28.71
C LYS A 130 16.83 -7.82 -29.20
N TRP A 131 16.17 -7.03 -30.02
CA TRP A 131 16.68 -5.74 -30.50
C TRP A 131 16.50 -4.67 -29.43
N VAL A 132 17.53 -3.86 -29.18
CA VAL A 132 17.48 -2.68 -28.30
C VAL A 132 17.95 -1.44 -29.04
N PRO A 133 17.47 -0.24 -28.66
CA PRO A 133 18.00 1.01 -29.19
C PRO A 133 19.49 1.15 -28.83
N LYS A 134 20.32 1.51 -29.81
CA LYS A 134 21.72 1.87 -29.55
C LYS A 134 21.74 3.15 -28.71
N THR A 135 22.28 3.05 -27.49
CA THR A 135 22.56 4.18 -26.59
C THR A 135 23.66 5.07 -27.16
#